data_AF-Q035N1-F1
#
_entry.id   AF-Q035N1-F1
#
_cell.length_a   1.000
_cell.length_b   1.000
_cell.length_c   1.000
_cell.angle_alpha   90.00
_cell.angle_beta   90.00
_cell.angle_gamma   90.00
#
_symmetry.space_group_name_H-M   'P 1'
#
loop_
_entity.id
_entity.type
_entity.pdbx_description
1 polymer ?
#
loop_
_entity_poly.entity_id
_entity_poly.type
_entity_poly.pdbx_seq_one_letter_code
_entity_poly.pdbx_strand_id
1 'polypeptide(L)'
;MIFIIDLKFVLGHQHNRLIAINAVALEGKPVSSITIMDNLSVHQWLRGGEMVLVGSHTLPRENNQLRELLTELQQNHACCLIIKYINNSFELFPNLIKFSEKIGLPIFRLPKQTTYLEIMNDVNTLLFRERQSRHLAMLDLIHLLKTDNPLDQDFDYLSSLKNIDLYKQDVQVVQIIFHATLTPSQRVRDLYSSPVYNSSATP
;
A
#
# COMPACT_ATOMS: atom_id res chain seq x y z
N MET A 1 3.81 -1.04 13.85
CA MET A 1 4.63 -0.45 12.76
C MET A 1 3.80 -0.48 11.48
N ILE A 2 3.38 0.68 10.96
CA ILE A 2 2.63 0.76 9.68
C ILE A 2 3.63 0.45 8.58
N PHE A 3 3.55 -0.74 7.99
CA PHE A 3 4.47 -1.14 6.95
C PHE A 3 4.14 -0.33 5.68
N ILE A 4 5.14 0.25 5.04
CA ILE A 4 4.99 1.23 3.96
C ILE A 4 5.55 0.60 2.68
N ILE A 5 4.80 0.69 1.57
CA ILE A 5 5.35 0.29 0.27
C ILE A 5 6.27 1.42 -0.18
N ASP A 6 7.56 1.13 -0.34
CA ASP A 6 8.57 2.13 -0.64
C ASP A 6 8.70 2.37 -2.15
N LEU A 7 9.01 3.62 -2.56
CA LEU A 7 9.22 3.96 -3.96
C LEU A 7 10.32 3.12 -4.62
N LYS A 8 11.42 2.85 -3.91
CA LYS A 8 12.50 1.99 -4.41
C LYS A 8 11.99 0.58 -4.73
N PHE A 9 11.12 0.04 -3.89
CA PHE A 9 10.51 -1.26 -4.11
C PHE A 9 9.61 -1.25 -5.34
N VAL A 10 8.76 -0.22 -5.48
CA VAL A 10 7.85 -0.09 -6.64
C VAL A 10 8.66 0.01 -7.94
N LEU A 11 9.68 0.86 -7.98
CA LEU A 11 10.53 1.07 -9.15
C LEU A 11 11.34 -0.18 -9.52
N GLY A 12 11.79 -0.97 -8.54
CA GLY A 12 12.45 -2.26 -8.79
C GLY A 12 11.57 -3.26 -9.55
N HIS A 13 10.25 -3.14 -9.42
CA HIS A 13 9.27 -3.97 -10.13
C HIS A 13 8.83 -3.40 -11.49
N GLN A 14 9.28 -2.19 -11.87
CA GLN A 14 8.87 -1.56 -13.13
C GLN A 14 9.74 -1.96 -14.33
N HIS A 15 10.61 -2.98 -14.24
CA HIS A 15 11.44 -3.49 -15.36
C HIS A 15 12.13 -2.39 -16.20
N ASN A 16 12.65 -1.33 -15.58
CA ASN A 16 13.23 -0.16 -16.26
C ASN A 16 12.29 0.61 -17.21
N ARG A 17 10.98 0.52 -17.02
CA ARG A 17 9.97 1.35 -17.72
C ARG A 17 10.04 2.83 -17.35
N LEU A 18 10.87 3.23 -16.39
CA LEU A 18 11.04 4.61 -15.95
C LEU A 18 12.51 4.97 -15.96
N ILE A 19 12.82 6.16 -16.49
CA ILE A 19 14.19 6.68 -16.57
C ILE A 19 14.31 7.84 -15.58
N ALA A 20 15.22 7.76 -14.61
CA ALA A 20 15.43 8.85 -13.66
C ALA A 20 15.98 10.09 -14.39
N ILE A 21 15.40 11.26 -14.11
CA ILE A 21 15.87 12.56 -14.62
C ILE A 21 16.82 13.23 -13.63
N ASN A 22 16.64 13.01 -12.33
CA ASN A 22 17.41 13.62 -11.26
C ASN A 22 17.93 12.59 -10.25
N ALA A 23 18.94 12.97 -9.47
CA ALA A 23 19.55 12.13 -8.44
C ALA A 23 18.97 12.45 -7.05
N VAL A 24 17.88 11.77 -6.69
CA VAL A 24 17.22 11.89 -5.38
C VAL A 24 17.12 10.52 -4.71
N ALA A 25 17.31 10.49 -3.40
CA ALA A 25 17.11 9.27 -2.61
C ALA A 25 15.67 8.75 -2.75
N LEU A 26 15.54 7.45 -3.00
CA LEU A 26 14.26 6.80 -3.24
C LEU A 26 13.70 6.16 -1.97
N GLU A 27 14.57 5.89 -1.00
CA GLU A 27 14.26 5.29 0.28
C GLU A 27 13.44 6.22 1.17
N GLY A 28 12.52 5.65 1.95
CA GLY A 28 11.69 6.37 2.91
C GLY A 28 10.54 7.13 2.27
N LYS A 29 10.24 6.88 0.99
CA LYS A 29 9.15 7.52 0.26
C LYS A 29 7.96 6.57 0.12
N PRO A 30 6.90 6.72 0.95
CA PRO A 30 5.71 5.89 0.87
C PRO A 30 5.00 6.05 -0.47
N VAL A 31 4.62 4.93 -1.08
CA VAL A 31 3.73 4.89 -2.24
C VAL A 31 2.35 4.38 -1.80
N SER A 32 1.34 5.24 -1.96
CA SER A 32 -0.06 4.96 -1.66
C SER A 32 -0.87 4.71 -2.93
N SER A 33 -0.58 5.39 -4.04
CA SER A 33 -1.28 5.17 -5.30
C SER A 33 -0.49 5.74 -6.47
N ILE A 34 -1.02 5.54 -7.67
CA ILE A 34 -0.58 6.22 -8.88
C ILE A 34 -1.77 6.97 -9.47
N THR A 35 -1.53 8.16 -10.00
CA THR A 35 -2.57 9.05 -10.51
C THR A 35 -2.07 9.84 -11.71
N ILE A 36 -3.01 10.37 -12.50
CA ILE A 36 -2.71 11.22 -13.65
C ILE A 36 -3.13 12.65 -13.30
N MET A 37 -2.18 13.57 -13.45
CA MET A 37 -2.44 14.99 -13.37
C MET A 37 -2.99 15.49 -14.71
N ASP A 38 -4.25 15.93 -14.68
CA ASP A 38 -4.97 16.50 -15.83
C ASP A 38 -4.97 18.04 -15.82
N ASN A 39 -4.79 18.66 -14.65
CA ASN A 39 -4.71 20.11 -14.46
C ASN A 39 -3.67 20.48 -13.38
N LEU A 40 -3.35 21.77 -13.28
CA LEU A 40 -2.32 22.29 -12.36
C LEU A 40 -2.80 22.51 -10.92
N SER A 41 -4.08 22.27 -10.61
CA SER A 41 -4.68 22.48 -9.29
C SER A 41 -4.45 21.26 -8.37
N VAL A 42 -3.19 20.94 -8.12
CA VAL A 42 -2.77 19.71 -7.41
C VAL A 42 -3.37 19.59 -6.00
N HIS A 43 -3.52 20.72 -5.28
CA HIS A 43 -4.05 20.76 -3.90
C HIS A 43 -5.47 20.21 -3.74
N GLN A 44 -6.25 20.11 -4.82
CA GLN A 44 -7.64 19.67 -4.74
C GLN A 44 -7.79 18.14 -4.67
N TRP A 45 -6.76 17.39 -5.08
CA TRP A 45 -6.88 15.95 -5.26
C TRP A 45 -5.71 15.14 -4.71
N LEU A 46 -4.54 15.74 -4.48
CA LEU A 46 -3.38 15.06 -3.92
C LEU A 46 -3.51 14.93 -2.39
N ARG A 47 -3.37 13.71 -1.86
CA ARG A 47 -3.52 13.39 -0.43
C ARG A 47 -2.23 12.93 0.24
N GLY A 48 -1.18 12.65 -0.54
CA GLY A 48 0.12 12.21 -0.09
C GLY A 48 0.43 10.75 -0.44
N GLY A 49 1.67 10.51 -0.86
CA GLY A 49 2.19 9.20 -1.26
C GLY A 49 1.86 8.81 -2.71
N GLU A 50 1.26 9.69 -3.51
CA GLU A 50 0.93 9.37 -4.89
C GLU A 50 2.14 9.51 -5.83
N MET A 51 2.24 8.58 -6.78
CA MET A 51 3.07 8.72 -7.97
C MET A 51 2.28 9.51 -9.01
N VAL A 52 2.74 10.71 -9.36
CA VAL A 52 2.00 11.61 -10.24
C VAL A 52 2.49 11.45 -11.68
N LEU A 53 1.63 11.00 -12.58
CA LEU A 53 1.86 10.93 -14.02
C LEU A 53 1.39 12.22 -14.69
N VAL A 54 2.18 12.79 -15.58
CA VAL A 54 1.80 13.98 -16.34
C VAL A 54 2.31 13.91 -17.77
N GLY A 55 1.52 14.44 -18.70
CA GLY A 55 1.98 14.68 -20.06
C GLY A 55 2.75 15.99 -20.15
N SER A 56 3.85 16.00 -20.90
CA SER A 56 4.66 17.20 -21.10
C SER A 56 3.91 18.41 -21.69
N HIS A 57 2.72 18.19 -22.28
CA HIS A 57 1.84 19.23 -22.82
C HIS A 57 1.04 19.97 -21.74
N THR A 58 0.77 19.33 -20.60
CA THR A 58 0.06 19.90 -19.45
C THR A 58 0.99 20.74 -18.59
N LEU A 59 2.30 20.52 -18.69
CA LEU A 59 3.29 21.23 -17.89
C LEU A 59 3.47 22.67 -18.37
N PRO A 60 3.61 23.63 -17.43
CA PRO A 60 3.96 25.01 -17.77
C PRO A 60 5.28 25.08 -18.52
N ARG A 61 5.37 26.01 -19.49
CA ARG A 61 6.63 26.30 -20.20
C ARG A 61 7.50 27.31 -19.46
N GLU A 62 6.90 28.10 -18.58
CA GLU A 62 7.59 29.10 -17.78
C GLU A 62 8.29 28.45 -16.57
N ASN A 63 9.57 28.80 -16.36
CA ASN A 63 10.39 28.20 -15.30
C ASN A 63 9.81 28.44 -13.89
N ASN A 64 9.26 29.65 -13.65
CA ASN A 64 8.68 30.01 -12.36
C ASN A 64 7.45 29.16 -12.03
N GLN A 65 6.52 29.02 -12.98
CA GLN A 65 5.31 28.21 -12.81
C GLN A 65 5.65 26.72 -12.61
N LEU A 66 6.65 26.20 -13.34
CA LEU A 66 7.09 24.82 -13.17
C LEU A 66 7.75 24.60 -11.81
N ARG A 67 8.52 25.58 -11.32
CA ARG A 67 9.09 25.56 -9.96
C ARG A 67 8.00 25.59 -8.88
N GLU A 68 6.98 26.40 -9.05
CA GLU A 68 5.82 26.44 -8.14
C GLU A 68 5.14 25.07 -8.10
N LEU A 69 4.81 24.48 -9.26
CA LEU A 69 4.24 23.14 -9.35
C LEU A 69 5.08 22.08 -8.61
N LEU A 70 6.41 22.07 -8.82
CA LEU A 70 7.29 21.11 -8.13
C LEU A 70 7.29 21.32 -6.61
N THR A 71 7.17 22.57 -6.17
CA THR A 71 7.06 22.91 -4.75
C THR A 71 5.74 22.41 -4.17
N GLU A 72 4.63 22.61 -4.87
CA GLU A 72 3.30 22.13 -4.46
C GLU A 72 3.24 20.60 -4.38
N LEU A 73 3.80 19.90 -5.37
CA LEU A 73 3.89 18.44 -5.35
C LEU A 73 4.65 17.95 -4.13
N GLN A 74 5.77 18.60 -3.79
CA GLN A 74 6.57 18.24 -2.63
C GLN A 74 5.83 18.53 -1.31
N GLN A 75 5.18 19.69 -1.20
CA GLN A 75 4.45 20.11 0.01
C GLN A 75 3.26 19.20 0.30
N ASN A 76 2.59 18.71 -0.74
CA ASN A 76 1.51 17.74 -0.63
C ASN A 76 1.99 16.28 -0.54
N HIS A 77 3.29 16.07 -0.29
CA HIS A 77 3.89 14.75 -0.10
C HIS A 77 3.71 13.80 -1.30
N ALA A 78 3.72 14.32 -2.54
CA ALA A 78 3.83 13.47 -3.72
C ALA A 78 5.11 12.64 -3.63
N CYS A 79 5.01 11.36 -3.99
CA CYS A 79 6.12 10.44 -3.90
C CYS A 79 7.16 10.71 -5.00
N CYS A 80 6.68 10.91 -6.23
CA CYS A 80 7.49 11.27 -7.39
C CYS A 80 6.64 11.89 -8.50
N LEU A 81 7.29 12.59 -9.43
CA LEU A 81 6.71 13.06 -10.67
C LEU A 81 7.20 12.20 -11.85
N ILE A 82 6.29 11.75 -12.71
CA ILE A 82 6.59 10.95 -13.89
C ILE A 82 6.07 11.70 -15.12
N ILE A 83 6.97 12.06 -16.03
CA ILE A 83 6.65 12.90 -17.18
C ILE A 83 6.71 12.07 -18.46
N LYS A 84 5.61 12.02 -19.21
CA LYS A 84 5.60 11.48 -20.58
C LYS A 84 5.84 12.59 -21.59
N TYR A 85 6.92 12.43 -22.35
CA TYR A 85 7.33 13.41 -23.35
C TYR A 85 6.54 13.13 -24.63
N ILE A 86 5.45 13.86 -24.84
CA ILE A 86 4.60 13.69 -26.02
C ILE A 86 5.28 14.31 -27.24
N ASN A 87 5.94 15.45 -27.06
CA ASN A 87 6.63 16.19 -28.11
C ASN A 87 8.13 16.29 -27.76
N ASN A 88 9.00 16.28 -28.77
CA ASN A 88 10.45 16.42 -28.57
C ASN A 88 10.88 17.81 -28.07
N SER A 89 9.97 18.77 -28.02
CA SER A 89 10.26 20.16 -27.64
C SER A 89 10.23 20.42 -26.13
N PHE A 90 9.81 19.44 -25.32
CA PHE A 90 9.82 19.58 -23.86
C PHE A 90 11.09 18.95 -23.30
N GLU A 91 11.86 19.75 -22.58
CA GLU A 91 13.00 19.29 -21.80
C GLU A 91 13.03 20.06 -20.47
N LEU A 92 13.34 19.35 -19.39
CA LEU A 92 13.50 19.96 -18.08
C LEU A 92 14.83 20.72 -18.06
N PHE A 93 14.76 22.02 -17.80
CA PHE A 93 15.96 22.85 -17.70
C PHE A 93 16.91 22.35 -16.58
N PRO A 94 18.24 22.39 -16.77
CA PRO A 94 19.19 21.92 -15.76
C PRO A 94 19.05 22.60 -14.38
N ASN A 95 18.60 23.85 -14.35
CA ASN A 95 18.32 24.58 -13.10
C ASN A 95 17.12 24.01 -12.32
N LEU A 96 16.13 23.46 -13.01
CA LEU A 96 14.96 22.81 -12.40
C LEU A 96 15.30 21.40 -11.91
N ILE A 97 16.18 20.68 -12.60
CA ILE A 97 16.70 19.39 -12.13
C ILE A 97 17.42 19.58 -10.80
N LYS A 98 18.33 20.55 -10.70
CA LYS A 98 19.00 20.88 -9.43
C LYS A 98 18.02 21.35 -8.35
N PHE A 99 16.97 22.07 -8.75
CA PHE A 99 15.93 22.49 -7.81
C PHE A 99 15.14 21.31 -7.26
N SER A 100 14.73 20.36 -8.12
CA SER A 100 13.99 19.17 -7.70
C SER A 100 14.82 18.27 -6.79
N GLU A 101 16.14 18.19 -7.03
CA GLU A 101 17.09 17.53 -6.13
C GLU A 101 17.14 18.19 -4.75
N LYS A 102 17.22 19.53 -4.72
CA LYS A 102 17.26 20.30 -3.46
C LYS A 102 16.00 20.12 -2.62
N ILE A 103 14.82 20.06 -3.25
CA ILE A 103 13.55 19.83 -2.52
C ILE A 103 13.28 18.34 -2.26
N GLY A 104 14.13 17.44 -2.79
CA GLY A 104 14.02 16.01 -2.60
C GLY A 104 12.82 15.37 -3.32
N LEU A 105 12.40 15.90 -4.47
CA LEU A 105 11.33 15.34 -5.30
C LEU A 105 11.92 14.53 -6.47
N PRO A 106 11.79 13.18 -6.49
CA PRO A 106 12.23 12.36 -7.62
C PRO A 106 11.40 12.65 -8.87
N ILE A 107 12.08 12.78 -10.01
CA ILE A 107 11.46 12.98 -11.31
C ILE A 107 11.91 11.88 -12.26
N PHE A 108 10.94 11.26 -12.92
CA PHE A 108 11.15 10.21 -13.91
C PHE A 108 10.59 10.61 -15.25
N ARG A 109 11.21 10.09 -16.31
CA ARG A 109 10.71 10.13 -17.67
C ARG A 109 10.04 8.79 -17.99
N LEU A 110 8.80 8.87 -18.48
CA LEU A 110 8.12 7.73 -19.09
C LEU A 110 8.57 7.60 -20.56
N PRO A 111 9.15 6.47 -20.98
CA PRO A 111 9.53 6.21 -22.36
C PRO A 111 8.33 6.31 -23.31
N LYS A 112 8.59 6.62 -24.59
CA LYS A 112 7.52 6.81 -25.58
C LYS A 112 6.73 5.54 -25.82
N GLN A 113 7.41 4.39 -25.84
CA GLN A 113 6.85 3.06 -26.04
C GLN A 113 5.93 2.60 -24.90
N THR A 114 6.05 3.19 -23.70
CA THR A 114 5.26 2.79 -22.53
C THR A 114 4.03 3.68 -22.40
N THR A 115 2.85 3.09 -22.27
CA THR A 115 1.59 3.82 -22.10
C THR A 115 1.33 4.16 -20.62
N TYR A 116 0.44 5.12 -20.35
CA TYR A 116 -0.01 5.38 -18.98
C TYR A 116 -0.73 4.18 -18.38
N LEU A 117 -1.49 3.46 -19.20
CA LEU A 117 -2.27 2.31 -18.74
C LEU A 117 -1.35 1.17 -18.28
N GLU A 118 -0.25 0.91 -18.99
CA GLU A 118 0.73 -0.09 -18.58
C GLU A 118 1.34 0.23 -17.22
N ILE A 119 1.91 1.43 -17.04
CA ILE A 119 2.54 1.79 -15.76
C ILE A 119 1.53 1.84 -14.62
N MET A 120 0.31 2.33 -14.87
CA MET A 120 -0.73 2.35 -13.86
C MET A 120 -1.18 0.95 -13.47
N ASN A 121 -1.37 0.05 -14.44
CA ASN A 121 -1.77 -1.32 -14.15
C ASN A 121 -0.67 -2.06 -13.38
N ASP A 122 0.59 -1.91 -13.77
CA ASP A 122 1.73 -2.54 -13.09
C ASP A 122 1.83 -2.08 -11.64
N VAL A 123 1.80 -0.75 -11.41
CA VAL A 123 1.85 -0.18 -10.05
C VAL A 123 0.61 -0.54 -9.24
N ASN A 124 -0.60 -0.41 -9.79
CA ASN A 124 -1.83 -0.74 -9.06
C ASN A 124 -1.90 -2.23 -8.71
N THR A 125 -1.49 -3.13 -9.60
CA THR A 125 -1.44 -4.57 -9.34
C THR A 125 -0.47 -4.88 -8.20
N LEU A 126 0.71 -4.25 -8.22
CA LEU A 126 1.68 -4.38 -7.14
C LEU A 126 1.12 -3.88 -5.80
N LEU A 127 0.60 -2.66 -5.77
CA LEU A 127 0.03 -2.07 -4.55
C LEU A 127 -1.15 -2.90 -4.02
N PHE A 128 -2.00 -3.40 -4.91
CA PHE A 128 -3.12 -4.26 -4.55
C PHE A 128 -2.65 -5.60 -3.97
N ARG A 129 -1.71 -6.27 -4.63
CA ARG A 129 -1.13 -7.53 -4.15
C ARG A 129 -0.51 -7.38 -2.77
N GLU A 130 0.29 -6.33 -2.57
CA GLU A 130 0.91 -6.04 -1.28
C GLU A 130 -0.14 -5.79 -0.19
N ARG A 131 -1.18 -5.00 -0.49
CA ARG A 131 -2.28 -4.76 0.45
C ARG A 131 -3.06 -6.03 0.77
N GLN A 132 -3.38 -6.84 -0.23
CA GLN A 132 -4.13 -8.07 -0.08
C GLN A 132 -3.35 -9.09 0.73
N SER A 133 -2.09 -9.35 0.37
CA SER A 133 -1.19 -10.23 1.13
C SER A 133 -1.14 -9.79 2.59
N ARG A 134 -1.04 -8.48 2.84
CA ARG A 134 -1.00 -7.98 4.21
C ARG A 134 -2.33 -8.12 4.95
N HIS A 135 -3.44 -7.93 4.27
CA HIS A 135 -4.78 -8.12 4.83
C HIS A 135 -5.00 -9.58 5.23
N LEU A 136 -4.66 -10.53 4.35
CA LEU A 136 -4.69 -11.97 4.64
C LEU A 136 -3.80 -12.29 5.84
N ALA A 137 -2.55 -11.84 5.83
CA ALA A 137 -1.61 -12.03 6.93
C ALA A 137 -2.11 -11.47 8.28
N MET A 138 -3.01 -10.48 8.26
CA MET A 138 -3.63 -9.94 9.46
C MET A 138 -4.82 -10.78 9.90
N LEU A 139 -5.64 -11.28 8.97
CA LEU A 139 -6.72 -12.22 9.25
C LEU A 139 -6.19 -13.53 9.83
N ASP A 140 -5.08 -14.05 9.28
CA ASP A 140 -4.44 -15.28 9.75
C ASP A 140 -3.89 -15.11 11.18
N LEU A 141 -3.32 -13.95 11.50
CA LEU A 141 -2.91 -13.63 12.86
C LEU A 141 -4.11 -13.53 13.82
N ILE A 142 -5.20 -12.89 13.39
CA ILE A 142 -6.44 -12.82 14.18
C ILE A 142 -7.01 -14.22 14.40
N HIS A 143 -6.96 -15.09 13.40
CA HIS A 143 -7.38 -16.48 13.51
C HIS A 143 -6.53 -17.22 14.55
N LEU A 144 -5.21 -17.12 14.47
CA LEU A 144 -4.29 -17.72 15.44
C LEU A 144 -4.55 -17.23 16.88
N LEU A 145 -4.91 -15.95 17.06
CA LEU A 145 -5.25 -15.41 18.38
C LEU A 145 -6.63 -15.85 18.91
N LYS A 146 -7.51 -16.35 18.04
CA LYS A 146 -8.88 -16.75 18.38
C LYS A 146 -9.09 -18.26 18.42
N THR A 147 -8.18 -19.04 17.84
CA THR A 147 -8.27 -20.51 17.85
C THR A 147 -7.86 -21.04 19.22
N ASP A 148 -8.66 -21.97 19.74
CA ASP A 148 -8.37 -22.64 21.00
C ASP A 148 -7.32 -23.77 20.84
N ASN A 149 -6.92 -24.08 19.59
CA ASN A 149 -5.96 -25.13 19.27
C ASN A 149 -5.09 -24.75 18.06
N PRO A 150 -4.12 -23.84 18.22
CA PRO A 150 -3.22 -23.43 17.12
C PRO A 150 -2.29 -24.59 16.72
N LEU A 151 -2.00 -24.71 15.43
CA LEU A 151 -1.05 -25.69 14.91
C LEU A 151 0.31 -25.04 14.63
N ASP A 152 1.40 -25.80 14.74
CA ASP A 152 2.74 -25.30 14.42
C ASP A 152 2.83 -24.76 12.97
N GLN A 153 2.08 -25.35 12.04
CA GLN A 153 2.00 -24.89 10.65
C GLN A 153 1.47 -23.45 10.53
N ASP A 154 0.57 -23.03 11.43
CA ASP A 154 0.03 -21.67 11.44
C ASP A 154 1.13 -20.67 11.86
N PHE A 155 1.97 -21.06 12.82
CA PHE A 155 3.11 -20.27 13.28
C PHE A 155 4.21 -20.16 12.22
N ASP A 156 4.56 -21.26 11.56
CA ASP A 156 5.55 -21.28 10.47
C ASP A 156 5.12 -20.39 9.31
N TYR A 157 3.85 -20.53 8.88
CA TYR A 157 3.29 -19.73 7.80
C TYR A 157 3.30 -18.23 8.13
N LEU A 158 2.80 -17.85 9.32
CA LEU A 158 2.80 -16.44 9.75
C LEU A 158 4.22 -15.88 9.93
N SER A 159 5.15 -16.70 10.43
CA SER A 159 6.54 -16.28 10.63
C SER A 159 7.21 -15.94 9.29
N SER A 160 7.00 -16.78 8.29
CA SER A 160 7.51 -16.54 6.92
C SER A 160 6.88 -15.30 6.28
N LEU A 161 5.57 -15.12 6.41
CA LEU A 161 4.82 -14.06 5.75
C LEU A 161 5.09 -12.68 6.36
N LYS A 162 5.27 -12.60 7.68
CA LYS A 162 5.60 -11.35 8.37
C LYS A 162 7.10 -11.09 8.45
N ASN A 163 7.93 -12.05 8.05
CA ASN A 163 9.38 -12.03 8.27
C ASN A 163 9.73 -11.76 9.75
N ILE A 164 8.98 -12.41 10.65
CA ILE A 164 9.15 -12.33 12.10
C ILE A 164 9.20 -13.78 12.59
N ASP A 165 10.26 -14.17 13.27
CA ASP A 165 10.34 -15.49 13.88
C ASP A 165 9.48 -15.51 15.15
N LEU A 166 8.24 -16.03 15.05
CA LEU A 166 7.29 -16.05 16.16
C LEU A 166 7.73 -17.00 17.29
N TYR A 167 8.52 -18.03 16.98
CA TYR A 167 9.03 -18.99 17.97
C TYR A 167 10.11 -18.40 18.88
N LYS A 168 10.77 -17.34 18.44
CA LYS A 168 11.80 -16.62 19.23
C LYS A 168 11.26 -15.43 20.00
N GLN A 169 9.97 -15.11 19.87
CA GLN A 169 9.37 -14.04 20.64
C GLN A 169 8.89 -14.59 21.98
N ASP A 170 9.27 -13.95 23.10
CA ASP A 170 8.68 -14.21 24.41
C ASP A 170 7.25 -13.68 24.45
N VAL A 171 6.34 -14.36 23.75
CA VAL A 171 4.95 -13.93 23.59
C VAL A 171 4.05 -14.94 24.26
N GLN A 172 3.30 -14.48 25.25
CA GLN A 172 2.26 -15.25 25.90
C GLN A 172 0.91 -14.75 25.41
N VAL A 173 0.15 -15.61 24.72
CA VAL A 173 -1.23 -15.30 24.35
C VAL A 173 -2.12 -15.65 25.53
N VAL A 174 -2.79 -14.65 26.12
CA VAL A 174 -3.75 -14.85 27.20
C VAL A 174 -5.15 -14.51 26.68
N GLN A 175 -6.00 -15.52 26.57
CA GLN A 175 -7.42 -15.35 26.24
C GLN A 175 -8.21 -15.19 27.54
N ILE A 176 -8.81 -14.02 27.77
CA ILE A 176 -9.69 -13.78 28.92
C ILE A 176 -11.14 -13.82 28.43
N ILE A 177 -11.84 -14.90 28.79
CA ILE A 177 -13.25 -15.09 28.46
C ILE A 177 -14.09 -14.69 29.67
N PHE A 178 -14.87 -13.62 29.54
CA PHE A 178 -15.87 -13.26 30.53
C PHE A 178 -17.16 -14.01 30.23
N HIS A 179 -17.44 -15.07 30.98
CA HIS A 179 -18.77 -15.66 30.98
C HIS A 179 -19.68 -14.80 31.85
N ALA A 180 -20.74 -14.24 31.27
CA ALA A 180 -21.85 -13.76 32.07
C ALA A 180 -22.42 -14.96 32.84
N THR A 181 -22.34 -14.92 34.17
CA THR A 181 -23.03 -15.89 35.02
C THR A 181 -24.52 -15.77 34.76
N LEU A 182 -25.07 -16.70 33.98
CA LEU A 182 -26.50 -16.92 33.88
C LEU A 182 -27.05 -17.09 35.31
N THR A 183 -28.09 -16.34 35.65
CA THR A 183 -28.77 -16.55 36.94
C THR A 183 -29.27 -17.99 37.02
N PRO A 184 -29.36 -18.61 38.21
CA PRO A 184 -29.79 -20.01 38.36
C PRO A 184 -31.08 -20.36 37.60
N SER A 185 -31.98 -19.39 37.46
CA SER A 185 -33.24 -19.44 36.71
C SER A 185 -33.10 -19.60 35.18
N GLN A 186 -31.98 -19.23 34.58
CA GLN A 186 -31.72 -19.41 33.14
C GLN A 186 -31.15 -20.81 32.82
N ARG A 187 -30.33 -21.38 33.72
CA ARG A 187 -29.79 -22.76 33.56
C ARG A 187 -30.89 -23.83 33.47
N VAL A 188 -31.96 -23.68 34.23
CA VAL A 188 -33.08 -24.62 34.22
C VAL A 188 -33.85 -24.55 32.89
N ARG A 189 -33.96 -23.37 32.28
CA ARG A 189 -34.71 -23.20 31.02
C ARG A 189 -34.02 -23.86 29.84
N ASP A 190 -32.69 -23.86 29.81
CA ASP A 190 -31.89 -24.45 28.73
C ASP A 190 -31.76 -25.97 28.84
N LEU A 191 -31.85 -26.54 30.06
CA LEU A 191 -31.88 -28.00 30.28
C LEU A 191 -33.16 -28.66 29.74
N TYR A 192 -34.27 -27.91 29.62
CA TYR A 192 -35.56 -28.41 29.14
C TYR A 192 -35.89 -27.99 27.71
N SER A 193 -34.98 -27.32 26.99
CA SER A 193 -35.20 -26.84 25.62
C SER A 193 -34.31 -27.52 24.56
N SER A 194 -33.67 -28.65 24.87
CA SER A 194 -33.09 -29.52 23.82
C SER A 194 -34.22 -30.18 22.99
N PRO A 195 -34.18 -30.08 21.65
CA PRO A 195 -35.09 -30.85 20.81
C PRO A 195 -34.73 -32.34 20.91
N VAL A 196 -35.75 -33.15 21.19
CA VAL A 196 -35.71 -34.61 21.19
C VAL A 196 -35.17 -35.09 19.84
N TYR A 197 -33.94 -35.62 19.83
CA TYR A 197 -33.43 -36.39 18.69
C TYR A 197 -34.12 -37.75 18.74
N ASN A 198 -35.06 -37.95 17.82
CA ASN A 198 -35.84 -39.16 17.66
C ASN A 198 -34.91 -40.29 17.18
N SER A 199 -34.57 -41.24 18.06
CA SER A 199 -33.94 -42.50 17.66
C SER A 199 -34.92 -43.65 17.87
N SER A 200 -35.58 -44.08 16.80
CA SER A 200 -36.17 -45.40 16.71
C SER A 200 -35.70 -46.05 15.42
N ALA A 201 -34.62 -46.84 15.54
CA ALA A 201 -34.30 -47.89 14.61
C ALA A 201 -35.36 -49.01 14.75
N THR A 202 -35.93 -49.46 13.64
CA THR A 202 -36.68 -50.72 13.57
C THR A 202 -35.74 -51.85 13.14
N PRO A 203 -35.97 -53.08 13.64
CA PRO A 203 -35.10 -54.24 13.46
C PRO A 203 -35.06 -54.78 12.02
#